data_AF-A0A6P1ZXJ4-F1
#
_entry.id   AF-A0A6P1ZXJ4-F1
#
_cell.length_a   1.000
_cell.length_b   1.000
_cell.length_c   1.000
_cell.angle_alpha   90.00
_cell.angle_beta   90.00
_cell.angle_gamma   90.00
#
_symmetry.space_group_name_H-M   'P 1'
#
loop_
_entity.id
_entity.type
_entity.pdbx_description
1 polymer ?
#
loop_
_entity_poly.entity_id
_entity_poly.type
_entity_poly.pdbx_seq_one_letter_code
_entity_poly.pdbx_strand_id
1 'polypeptide(L)' 'MPDKYHTGTNDEHFNLVSVLYHALQGAACCETYLNDAEQAGDRDLTQFFQDVKKQNQNLAERAKQLLAQRTEQLVAH' A
#
# COMPACT_ATOMS: atom_id res chain seq x y z
N MET A 1 -5.32 -25.46 -33.19
CA MET A 1 -6.19 -24.80 -32.20
C MET A 1 -5.27 -24.14 -31.18
N PRO A 2 -5.18 -22.80 -31.07
CA PRO A 2 -4.35 -22.19 -30.04
C PRO A 2 -5.21 -21.86 -28.83
N ASP A 3 -5.25 -22.77 -27.85
CA ASP A 3 -5.69 -22.42 -26.50
C ASP A 3 -4.55 -21.60 -25.85
N LYS A 4 -4.71 -20.29 -25.92
CA LYS A 4 -3.92 -19.32 -25.14
C LYS A 4 -4.13 -19.64 -23.67
N TYR A 5 -3.21 -20.41 -23.09
CA TYR A 5 -2.94 -20.33 -21.66
C TYR A 5 -2.39 -18.92 -21.38
N HIS A 6 -3.28 -17.94 -21.29
CA HIS A 6 -3.05 -16.84 -20.37
C HIS A 6 -3.02 -17.49 -18.99
N THR A 7 -1.84 -17.84 -18.49
CA THR A 7 -1.54 -17.78 -17.05
C THR A 7 -1.46 -16.31 -16.61
N GLY A 8 -2.30 -15.45 -17.21
CA GLY A 8 -2.53 -14.08 -16.86
C GLY A 8 -3.66 -14.06 -15.87
N THR A 9 -3.45 -14.64 -14.70
CA THR A 9 -4.27 -14.26 -13.55
C THR A 9 -3.82 -12.86 -13.19
N ASN A 10 -4.39 -11.85 -13.86
CA ASN A 10 -4.42 -10.49 -13.35
C ASN A 10 -5.35 -10.55 -12.13
N ASP A 11 -4.84 -11.12 -11.04
CA ASP A 11 -5.59 -11.25 -9.82
C ASP A 11 -5.58 -9.85 -9.19
N GLU A 12 -6.58 -9.05 -9.58
CA GLU A 12 -6.72 -7.68 -9.11
C GLU A 12 -6.73 -7.62 -7.59
N HIS A 13 -7.20 -8.70 -6.92
CA HIS A 13 -7.15 -8.82 -5.47
C HIS A 13 -5.72 -9.01 -4.98
N PHE A 14 -4.95 -9.93 -5.55
CA PHE A 14 -3.54 -10.11 -5.25
C PHE A 14 -2.76 -8.80 -5.44
N ASN A 15 -2.97 -8.12 -6.58
CA ASN A 15 -2.32 -6.84 -6.87
C ASN A 15 -2.68 -5.77 -5.82
N LEU A 16 -3.95 -5.66 -5.43
CA LEU A 16 -4.39 -4.73 -4.40
C LEU A 16 -3.87 -5.09 -3.00
N VAL A 17 -3.79 -6.38 -2.66
CA VAL A 17 -3.19 -6.86 -1.42
C VAL A 17 -1.70 -6.55 -1.39
N SER A 18 -0.97 -6.73 -2.50
CA SER A 18 0.43 -6.35 -2.61
C SER A 18 0.63 -4.85 -2.43
N VAL A 19 -0.20 -4.01 -3.06
CA VAL A 19 -0.17 -2.55 -2.88
C VAL A 19 -0.44 -2.17 -1.43
N LEU A 20 -1.45 -2.77 -0.80
CA LEU A 20 -1.77 -2.56 0.61
C LEU A 20 -0.58 -2.92 1.51
N TYR A 21 0.03 -4.08 1.28
CA TYR A 21 1.19 -4.55 2.04
C TYR A 21 2.36 -3.56 1.94
N HIS A 22 2.73 -3.16 0.72
CA HIS A 22 3.84 -2.22 0.52
C HIS A 22 3.56 -0.84 1.12
N ALA A 23 2.32 -0.36 1.04
CA ALA A 23 1.93 0.90 1.67
C ALA A 23 2.06 0.84 3.20
N LEU A 24 1.58 -0.24 3.83
CA LEU A 24 1.71 -0.42 5.28
C LEU A 24 3.18 -0.58 5.71
N GLN A 25 3.97 -1.34 4.96
CA GLN A 25 5.39 -1.50 5.21
C GLN A 25 6.12 -0.15 5.08
N GLY A 26 5.81 0.63 4.03
CA GLY A 26 6.36 1.97 3.83
C GLY A 26 6.05 2.92 4.98
N ALA A 27 4.81 2.93 5.46
CA ALA A 27 4.40 3.73 6.62
C ALA A 27 5.14 3.32 7.92
N ALA A 28 5.37 2.02 8.12
CA ALA A 28 6.12 1.51 9.26
C ALA A 28 7.62 1.88 9.19
N CYS A 29 8.24 1.75 8.02
CA CYS A 29 9.63 2.18 7.82
C CYS A 29 9.84 3.68 8.05
N CYS A 30 8.84 4.50 7.72
CA CYS A 30 8.90 5.94 7.97
C CYS A 30 9.05 6.29 9.46
N GLU A 31 8.62 5.42 10.39
CA GLU A 31 8.80 5.68 11.83
C GLU A 31 10.28 5.65 12.24
N THR A 32 11.06 4.72 11.67
CA THR A 32 12.51 4.67 11.88
C THR A 32 13.18 5.89 11.27
N TYR A 33 12.82 6.26 10.04
CA TYR A 33 13.41 7.42 9.35
C TYR A 33 13.09 8.75 10.04
N LEU A 34 11.88 8.87 10.62
CA LEU A 34 11.49 10.01 11.43
C LEU A 34 12.39 10.13 12.66
N ASN A 35 12.58 9.04 13.41
CA ASN A 35 13.44 9.03 14.58
C ASN A 35 14.89 9.41 14.22
N ASP A 36 15.43 8.87 13.11
CA ASP A 36 16.78 9.20 12.67
C ASP A 36 16.93 10.67 12.27
N ALA A 37 15.92 11.24 11.57
CA ALA A 37 15.89 12.65 11.21
C ALA A 37 15.76 13.57 12.43
N GLU A 38 14.93 13.19 13.41
CA GLU A 38 14.79 13.91 14.68
C GLU A 38 16.10 13.91 15.48
N GLN A 39 16.81 12.78 15.52
CA GLN A 39 18.13 12.68 16.17
C GLN A 39 19.20 13.50 15.45
N ALA A 40 19.13 13.60 14.13
CA ALA A 40 20.01 14.47 13.34
C ALA A 40 19.65 15.96 13.45
N GLY A 41 18.47 16.30 13.99
CA GLY A 41 17.95 17.67 14.06
C GLY A 41 17.51 18.24 12.71
N ASP A 42 17.31 17.38 11.71
CA ASP A 42 16.95 17.77 10.35
C ASP A 42 15.43 17.83 10.19
N ARG A 43 14.90 19.05 10.36
CA ARG A 43 13.45 19.31 10.31
C ARG A 43 12.84 19.10 8.93
N ASP A 44 13.61 19.33 7.87
CA ASP A 44 13.13 19.13 6.50
C ASP A 44 12.94 17.64 6.22
N LEU A 45 13.89 16.79 6.64
CA LEU A 45 13.76 15.34 6.57
C LEU A 45 12.63 14.82 7.47
N THR A 46 12.49 15.31 8.70
CA THR A 46 11.37 14.93 9.57
C THR A 46 10.02 15.23 8.89
N GLN A 47 9.86 16.44 8.34
CA GLN A 47 8.62 16.83 7.67
C GLN A 47 8.35 15.99 6.42
N PHE A 48 9.40 15.67 5.64
CA PHE A 48 9.32 14.81 4.47
C PHE A 48 8.87 13.39 4.84
N PHE A 49 9.52 12.74 5.80
CA PHE A 49 9.14 11.38 6.21
C PHE A 49 7.76 11.31 6.85
N GLN A 50 7.33 12.38 7.54
CA GLN A 50 5.97 12.47 8.07
C GLN A 50 4.93 12.54 6.94
N ASP A 51 5.21 13.29 5.87
CA ASP A 51 4.33 13.37 4.71
C ASP A 51 4.27 12.03 3.96
N VAL A 52 5.42 11.39 3.73
CA VAL A 52 5.51 10.07 3.13
C VAL A 52 4.75 9.02 3.95
N LYS A 53 4.85 9.04 5.28
CA LYS A 53 4.05 8.17 6.17
C LYS A 53 2.56 8.37 5.95
N LYS A 54 2.09 9.62 5.90
CA LYS A 54 0.68 9.96 5.69
C LYS A 54 0.18 9.54 4.31
N GLN A 55 0.98 9.73 3.27
CA GLN A 55 0.64 9.28 1.91
C GLN A 55 0.47 7.76 1.85
N ASN A 56 1.40 7.01 2.47
CA ASN A 56 1.33 5.55 2.55
C ASN A 56 0.09 5.07 3.33
N GLN A 57 -0.24 5.73 4.45
CA GLN A 57 -1.47 5.42 5.20
C GLN A 57 -2.73 5.65 4.34
N ASN A 58 -2.81 6.78 3.62
CA ASN A 58 -3.93 7.06 2.72
C ASN A 58 -4.03 6.03 1.58
N LEU A 59 -2.89 5.61 1.02
CA LEU A 59 -2.85 4.58 0.00
C LEU A 59 -3.35 3.24 0.53
N ALA A 60 -2.92 2.85 1.73
CA ALA A 60 -3.36 1.64 2.40
C ALA A 60 -4.89 1.64 2.62
N GLU A 61 -5.45 2.75 3.10
CA GLU A 61 -6.90 2.86 3.31
C GLU A 61 -7.69 2.76 1.99
N ARG A 62 -7.22 3.42 0.92
CA ARG A 62 -7.84 3.28 -0.42
C ARG A 62 -7.77 1.86 -0.94
N ALA A 63 -6.64 1.17 -0.77
CA ALA A 63 -6.49 -0.22 -1.17
C ALA A 63 -7.44 -1.15 -0.40
N LYS A 64 -7.60 -0.94 0.92
CA LYS A 64 -8.59 -1.67 1.74
C LYS A 64 -10.02 -1.45 1.27
N GLN A 65 -10.39 -0.20 0.96
CA GLN A 65 -11.73 0.12 0.45
C GLN A 65 -12.03 -0.59 -0.88
N LEU A 66 -11.08 -0.59 -1.81
CA LEU A 66 -11.21 -1.27 -3.10
C LEU A 66 -11.28 -2.80 -2.95
N LEU A 67 -10.54 -3.37 -2.00
CA LEU A 67 -10.61 -4.79 -1.67
C LEU A 67 -11.97 -5.15 -1.06
N ALA A 68 -12.47 -4.35 -0.11
CA ALA A 68 -13.78 -4.57 0.52
C ALA A 68 -14.90 -4.60 -0.53
N GLN A 69 -14.95 -3.58 -1.40
CA GLN A 69 -15.94 -3.48 -2.47
C GLN A 69 -15.95 -4.71 -3.39
N ARG A 70 -14.78 -5.22 -3.76
CA ARG A 70 -14.68 -6.41 -4.62
C ARG A 70 -15.02 -7.71 -3.89
N THR A 71 -14.73 -7.78 -2.58
CA THR A 71 -15.04 -8.96 -1.78
C THR A 71 -16.54 -9.06 -1.50
N GLU A 72 -17.23 -7.94 -1.29
CA GLU A 72 -18.70 -7.88 -1.19
C GLU A 72 -19.37 -8.32 -2.49
N GLN A 73 -18.82 -7.94 -3.65
CA GLN A 73 -19.33 -8.39 -4.96
C GLN A 73 -19.22 -9.89 -5.18
N LEU A 74 -18.18 -10.54 -4.63
CA LEU A 74 -17.97 -11.99 -4.72
C LEU A 74 -18.95 -12.80 -3.84
N VAL A 75 -19.40 -12.25 -2.71
CA VAL A 75 -20.36 -12.93 -1.80
C VAL A 75 -21.81 -12.68 -2.20
N ALA A 76 -22.06 -11.68 -3.04
CA ALA A 76 -23.40 -11.32 -3.55
C ALA A 76 -23.84 -12.14 -4.78
N HIS A 77 -23.10 -13.18 -5.19
CA HIS A 77 -23.44 -14.13 -6.25
C HIS A 77 -23.49 -15.55 -5.68
#